data_AF-S8C629-F1
#
_entry.id   AF-S8C629-F1
#
_cell.length_a   1.000
_cell.length_b   1.000
_cell.length_c   1.000
_cell.angle_alpha   90.00
_cell.angle_beta   90.00
_cell.angle_gamma   90.00
#
_symmetry.space_group_name_H-M   'P 1'
#
loop_
_entity.id
_entity.type
_entity.pdbx_description
1 polymer ?
#
loop_
_entity_poly.entity_id
_entity_poly.type
_entity_poly.pdbx_seq_one_letter_code
_entity_poly.pdbx_strand_id
1 'polypeptide(L)'
;GPEKEKPAPSAPSTPASSVASFWEEFGLEKERTLLDEQGIRIAENQENSQKSRRKLAESTRDFKKASDEDKLGQFSSLLKSYQEEIDKLTKRAKFGENAFLNIYQKLYEAPDPYPFLSLIAEKDSKMSELESENRMMKVELDEFRTESAHLKNQQAIVRRLEERNQQLERQMEEKVKEIVDIKQRNLAEENQKTMDVLKERERMLQDQLHQAEESVSTMRKLHEFAQSQLFDLRAQSDEERAAKQSEINLLMDEVDQAQTRLLFLEREKGILQSQLETSNEESGHKKGDSLDANTMLENSLNAKEKIISELNMELHSIETALSNEREIHLNELKKLKSLLNEKESELQTLKKELQERPTEKLVEDLRKKVKILQAVGYNSIEAEDWETATIGEELSQMESLLLDKNRKMEHELTQFKVKTAEQSSFLEAGEIKTRELTEQINEQQKLIQKLEDDILKGYSSQDKRGSFLDEWELSNSSGMNPMENSEQRRGGTSETDQSSMLKVICNQRDRFRVRLRETEEVRGTL
;
A
#
# COMPACT_ATOMS: atom_id res chain seq x y z
N GLY A 1 3.46 26.41 6.90
CA GLY A 1 3.88 27.72 6.37
C GLY A 1 5.39 27.74 6.40
N PRO A 2 6.07 27.99 5.28
CA PRO A 2 7.52 28.08 5.28
C PRO A 2 7.95 29.54 5.28
N GLU A 3 8.88 29.84 6.18
CA GLU A 3 9.59 31.10 6.27
C GLU A 3 10.38 31.35 4.98
N LYS A 4 10.29 32.58 4.48
CA LYS A 4 11.05 33.09 3.34
C LYS A 4 12.54 32.97 3.63
N GLU A 5 13.22 32.06 2.91
CA GLU A 5 14.66 32.15 2.72
C GLU A 5 14.99 33.49 2.07
N LYS A 6 15.74 34.33 2.81
CA LYS A 6 16.37 35.51 2.24
C LYS A 6 17.47 35.05 1.28
N PRO A 7 17.57 35.62 0.06
CA PRO A 7 18.69 35.34 -0.81
C PRO A 7 19.98 35.83 -0.14
N ALA A 8 20.99 34.96 -0.10
CA ALA A 8 22.35 35.31 0.31
C ALA A 8 22.87 36.47 -0.56
N PRO A 9 23.55 37.48 0.02
CA PRO A 9 24.13 38.54 -0.78
C PRO A 9 25.29 37.97 -1.60
N SER A 10 25.24 38.21 -2.90
CA SER A 10 26.35 38.07 -3.85
C SER A 10 27.67 38.47 -3.22
N ALA A 11 28.68 37.59 -3.23
CA ALA A 11 30.03 37.99 -2.87
C ALA A 11 30.47 39.13 -3.80
N PRO A 12 30.85 40.30 -3.27
CA PRO A 12 31.40 41.36 -4.08
C PRO A 12 32.80 40.91 -4.51
N SER A 13 33.11 40.93 -5.80
CA SER A 13 34.52 40.92 -6.23
C SER A 13 35.22 42.04 -5.47
N THR A 14 36.25 41.76 -4.66
CA THR A 14 36.82 42.82 -3.81
C THR A 14 37.54 43.83 -4.71
N PRO A 15 36.92 45.00 -4.96
CA PRO A 15 37.53 46.08 -5.75
C PRO A 15 38.69 46.71 -4.96
N ALA A 16 38.89 46.24 -3.72
CA ALA A 16 39.77 46.74 -2.71
C ALA A 16 41.23 46.36 -2.97
N SER A 17 41.54 45.14 -3.41
CA SER A 17 42.93 44.68 -3.32
C SER A 17 43.85 45.24 -4.40
N SER A 18 43.33 45.69 -5.54
CA SER A 18 44.17 46.15 -6.66
C SER A 18 44.00 47.62 -7.00
N VAL A 19 43.04 48.29 -6.36
CA VAL A 19 43.04 49.75 -6.26
C VAL A 19 43.93 50.17 -5.08
N ALA A 20 43.95 49.43 -3.97
CA ALA A 20 44.70 49.83 -2.78
C ALA A 20 46.23 49.91 -2.98
N SER A 21 46.84 48.96 -3.69
CA SER A 21 48.30 48.93 -3.89
C SER A 21 48.81 50.02 -4.84
N PHE A 22 48.09 50.28 -5.93
CA PHE A 22 48.44 51.33 -6.89
C PHE A 22 48.41 52.72 -6.24
N TRP A 23 47.41 53.00 -5.42
CA TRP A 23 47.28 54.30 -4.73
C TRP A 23 48.24 54.45 -3.53
N GLU A 24 48.74 53.36 -2.97
CA GLU A 24 49.78 53.38 -1.93
C GLU A 24 51.16 53.75 -2.50
N GLU A 25 51.54 53.20 -3.67
CA GLU A 25 52.81 53.53 -4.34
C GLU A 25 52.79 54.86 -5.09
N PHE A 26 51.67 55.24 -5.72
CA PHE A 26 51.53 56.53 -6.39
C PHE A 26 51.72 57.71 -5.42
N GLY A 27 51.46 57.48 -4.12
CA GLY A 27 51.83 58.45 -3.09
C GLY A 27 51.22 59.83 -3.31
N LEU A 28 49.92 59.87 -3.65
CA LEU A 28 49.18 61.06 -4.09
C LEU A 28 49.42 62.29 -3.20
N GLU A 29 49.55 62.10 -1.90
CA GLU A 29 49.77 63.20 -0.96
C GLU A 29 51.13 63.88 -1.17
N LYS A 30 52.18 63.11 -1.48
CA LYS A 30 53.51 63.65 -1.78
C LYS A 30 53.51 64.39 -3.12
N GLU A 31 52.87 63.81 -4.14
CA GLU A 31 52.73 64.47 -5.45
C GLU A 31 51.91 65.76 -5.34
N ARG A 32 50.83 65.78 -4.54
CA ARG A 32 50.06 67.00 -4.26
C ARG A 32 50.91 68.11 -3.64
N THR A 33 51.72 67.78 -2.63
CA THR A 33 52.58 68.80 -2.01
C THR A 33 53.60 69.38 -2.99
N LEU A 34 54.16 68.55 -3.88
CA LEU A 34 55.09 69.00 -4.92
C LEU A 34 54.40 69.89 -5.95
N LEU A 35 53.17 69.54 -6.34
CA LEU A 35 52.35 70.33 -7.26
C LEU A 35 51.99 71.68 -6.68
N ASP A 36 51.64 71.74 -5.39
CA ASP A 36 51.32 72.97 -4.70
C ASP A 36 52.54 73.90 -4.64
N GLU A 37 53.72 73.39 -4.30
CA GLU A 37 54.97 74.16 -4.32
C GLU A 37 55.29 74.70 -5.73
N GLN A 38 55.09 73.89 -6.77
CA GLN A 38 55.29 74.30 -8.15
C GLN A 38 54.28 75.36 -8.58
N GLY A 39 53.01 75.20 -8.21
CA GLY A 39 51.92 76.15 -8.51
C GLY A 39 52.16 77.51 -7.88
N ILE A 40 52.58 77.55 -6.60
CA ILE A 40 52.95 78.79 -5.92
C ILE A 40 54.10 79.50 -6.64
N ARG A 41 55.17 78.77 -7.00
CA ARG A 41 56.30 79.34 -7.74
C ARG A 41 55.92 79.85 -9.13
N ILE A 42 54.96 79.22 -9.80
CA ILE A 42 54.44 79.70 -11.09
C ILE A 42 53.71 81.03 -10.90
N ALA A 43 52.84 81.12 -9.90
CA ALA A 43 52.10 82.35 -9.59
C ALA A 43 53.04 83.52 -9.23
N GLU A 44 54.03 83.28 -8.38
CA GLU A 44 55.05 84.28 -8.01
C GLU A 44 55.84 84.76 -9.24
N ASN A 45 56.28 83.83 -10.10
CA ASN A 45 56.99 84.18 -11.32
C ASN A 45 56.11 84.93 -12.34
N GLN A 46 54.80 84.66 -12.36
CA GLN A 46 53.85 85.40 -13.18
C GLN A 46 53.70 86.84 -12.71
N GLU A 47 53.50 87.03 -11.40
CA GLU A 47 53.38 88.37 -10.79
C GLU A 47 54.66 89.20 -10.98
N ASN A 48 55.83 88.59 -10.74
CA ASN A 48 57.12 89.25 -10.90
C ASN A 48 57.39 89.73 -12.33
N SER A 49 57.00 88.94 -13.33
CA SER A 49 57.11 89.35 -14.73
C SER A 49 56.11 90.46 -15.09
N GLN A 50 54.87 90.41 -14.57
CA GLN A 50 53.92 91.51 -14.77
C GLN A 50 54.44 92.84 -14.19
N LYS A 51 54.99 92.81 -12.97
CA LYS A 51 55.60 93.99 -12.34
C LYS A 51 56.80 94.51 -13.16
N SER A 52 57.67 93.61 -13.61
CA SER A 52 58.87 93.97 -14.38
C SER A 52 58.52 94.51 -15.77
N ARG A 53 57.51 93.95 -16.45
CA ARG A 53 56.96 94.48 -17.70
C ARG A 53 56.41 95.90 -17.55
N ARG A 54 55.70 96.20 -16.45
CA ARG A 54 55.21 97.57 -16.16
C ARG A 54 56.37 98.54 -15.96
N LYS A 55 57.37 98.16 -15.15
CA LYS A 55 58.59 98.97 -14.94
C LYS A 55 59.37 99.23 -16.24
N LEU A 56 59.46 98.23 -17.11
CA LEU A 56 60.08 98.36 -18.43
C LEU A 56 59.32 99.33 -19.33
N ALA A 57 57.98 99.25 -19.35
CA ALA A 57 57.15 100.17 -20.11
C ALA A 57 57.31 101.62 -19.63
N GLU A 58 57.39 101.84 -18.31
CA GLU A 58 57.67 103.14 -17.70
C GLU A 58 59.07 103.64 -18.05
N SER A 59 60.10 102.80 -17.86
CA SER A 59 61.50 103.15 -18.17
C SER A 59 61.70 103.45 -19.66
N THR A 60 60.99 102.74 -20.55
CA THR A 60 61.01 102.99 -22.00
C THR A 60 60.31 104.30 -22.36
N ARG A 61 59.22 104.61 -21.67
CA ARG A 61 58.51 105.88 -21.83
C ARG A 61 59.37 107.05 -21.36
N ASP A 62 60.07 106.90 -20.24
CA ASP A 62 60.92 107.95 -19.66
C ASP A 62 62.19 108.14 -20.50
N PHE A 63 62.79 107.05 -20.99
CA PHE A 63 63.85 107.09 -22.00
C PHE A 63 63.44 107.89 -23.25
N LYS A 64 62.21 107.69 -23.75
CA LYS A 64 61.68 108.44 -24.91
C LYS A 64 61.57 109.95 -24.65
N LYS A 65 61.38 110.37 -23.39
CA LYS A 65 61.25 111.77 -22.97
C LYS A 65 62.57 112.46 -22.62
N ALA A 66 63.65 111.70 -22.45
CA ALA A 66 64.96 112.23 -22.06
C ALA A 66 65.63 113.08 -23.16
N SER A 67 66.61 113.91 -22.79
CA SER A 67 67.44 114.69 -23.73
C SER A 67 68.39 113.77 -24.52
N ASP A 68 68.94 114.21 -25.65
CA ASP A 68 69.75 113.33 -26.52
C ASP A 68 71.10 112.92 -25.88
N GLU A 69 71.65 113.72 -24.98
CA GLU A 69 72.82 113.34 -24.15
C GLU A 69 72.43 112.31 -23.06
N ASP A 70 71.27 112.47 -22.42
CA ASP A 70 70.79 111.55 -21.37
C ASP A 70 70.33 110.20 -21.93
N LYS A 71 69.79 110.18 -23.15
CA LYS A 71 69.40 108.95 -23.85
C LYS A 71 70.61 108.03 -24.06
N LEU A 72 71.76 108.57 -24.46
CA LEU A 72 72.96 107.74 -24.63
C LEU A 72 73.37 107.06 -23.31
N GLY A 73 73.23 107.75 -22.17
CA GLY A 73 73.47 107.17 -20.84
C GLY A 73 72.43 106.12 -20.43
N GLN A 74 71.14 106.39 -20.63
CA GLN A 74 70.03 105.52 -20.19
C GLN A 74 69.83 104.27 -21.07
N PHE A 75 70.27 104.31 -22.33
CA PHE A 75 70.07 103.21 -23.29
C PHE A 75 70.71 101.91 -22.82
N SER A 76 71.93 101.98 -22.29
CA SER A 76 72.65 100.82 -21.76
C SER A 76 71.91 100.14 -20.61
N SER A 77 71.35 100.94 -19.69
CA SER A 77 70.55 100.47 -18.56
C SER A 77 69.22 99.86 -19.03
N LEU A 78 68.54 100.52 -19.97
CA LEU A 78 67.27 100.04 -20.51
C LEU A 78 67.45 98.72 -21.26
N LEU A 79 68.47 98.61 -22.11
CA LEU A 79 68.77 97.37 -22.84
C LEU A 79 69.05 96.22 -21.87
N LYS A 80 69.84 96.47 -20.81
CA LYS A 80 70.10 95.49 -19.77
C LYS A 80 68.82 95.07 -19.03
N SER A 81 67.93 96.01 -18.74
CA SER A 81 66.64 95.69 -18.11
C SER A 81 65.72 94.84 -19.01
N TYR A 82 65.75 95.04 -20.33
CA TYR A 82 65.02 94.21 -21.30
C TYR A 82 65.61 92.81 -21.40
N GLN A 83 66.94 92.70 -21.42
CA GLN A 83 67.64 91.42 -21.42
C GLN A 83 67.32 90.62 -20.16
N GLU A 84 67.38 91.25 -18.98
CA GLU A 84 67.04 90.60 -17.71
C GLU A 84 65.59 90.11 -17.66
N GLU A 85 64.64 90.83 -18.26
CA GLU A 85 63.24 90.38 -18.30
C GLU A 85 63.03 89.23 -19.29
N ILE A 86 63.69 89.26 -20.45
CA ILE A 86 63.66 88.13 -21.39
C ILE A 86 64.24 86.87 -20.72
N ASP A 87 65.37 86.99 -20.03
CA ASP A 87 65.99 85.87 -19.31
C ASP A 87 65.07 85.33 -18.21
N LYS A 88 64.39 86.20 -17.45
CA LYS A 88 63.40 85.79 -16.44
C LYS A 88 62.20 85.09 -17.06
N LEU A 89 61.70 85.60 -18.19
CA LEU A 89 60.58 85.00 -18.92
C LEU A 89 60.94 83.60 -19.42
N THR A 90 62.13 83.42 -19.99
CA THR A 90 62.64 82.12 -20.43
C THR A 90 62.82 81.16 -19.24
N LYS A 91 63.30 81.63 -18.08
CA LYS A 91 63.40 80.80 -16.87
C LYS A 91 62.03 80.35 -16.35
N ARG A 92 61.03 81.23 -16.35
CA ARG A 92 59.65 80.88 -15.96
C ARG A 92 59.04 79.84 -16.90
N ALA A 93 59.18 80.04 -18.20
CA ALA A 93 58.68 79.10 -19.21
C ALA A 93 59.28 77.71 -19.00
N LYS A 94 60.62 77.62 -18.89
CA LYS A 94 61.32 76.36 -18.62
C LYS A 94 60.91 75.70 -17.31
N PHE A 95 60.64 76.48 -16.25
CA PHE A 95 60.18 75.93 -14.98
C PHE A 95 58.78 75.32 -15.10
N GLY A 96 57.84 76.02 -15.74
CA GLY A 96 56.48 75.51 -15.97
C GLY A 96 56.46 74.28 -16.89
N GLU A 97 57.26 74.31 -17.97
CA GLU A 97 57.44 73.18 -18.88
C GLU A 97 58.02 71.95 -18.16
N ASN A 98 59.05 72.13 -17.33
CA ASN A 98 59.64 71.05 -16.55
C ASN A 98 58.69 70.48 -15.48
N ALA A 99 57.91 71.34 -14.81
CA ALA A 99 56.90 70.92 -13.84
C ALA A 99 55.83 70.04 -14.51
N PHE A 100 55.30 70.48 -15.65
CA PHE A 100 54.33 69.72 -16.43
C PHE A 100 54.90 68.37 -16.90
N LEU A 101 56.10 68.37 -17.48
CA LEU A 101 56.73 67.15 -18.00
C LEU A 101 56.99 66.11 -16.91
N ASN A 102 57.32 66.55 -15.69
CA ASN A 102 57.53 65.65 -14.55
C ASN A 102 56.25 64.87 -14.19
N ILE A 103 55.11 65.55 -14.11
CA ILE A 103 53.80 64.94 -13.82
C ILE A 103 53.40 64.00 -14.95
N TYR A 104 53.56 64.47 -16.19
CA TYR A 104 53.25 63.69 -17.38
C TYR A 104 54.04 62.39 -17.42
N GLN A 105 55.35 62.43 -17.13
CA GLN A 105 56.20 61.25 -17.10
C GLN A 105 55.75 60.24 -16.04
N LYS A 106 55.45 60.71 -14.82
CA LYS A 106 54.98 59.81 -13.74
C LYS A 106 53.64 59.16 -14.04
N LEU A 107 52.71 59.88 -14.65
CA LEU A 107 51.42 59.33 -15.07
C LEU A 107 51.55 58.38 -16.26
N TYR A 108 52.48 58.66 -17.19
CA TYR A 108 52.74 57.82 -18.35
C TYR A 108 53.45 56.51 -17.97
N GLU A 109 54.35 56.54 -17.00
CA GLU A 109 55.09 55.37 -16.52
C GLU A 109 54.28 54.49 -15.53
N ALA A 110 53.14 54.98 -15.04
CA ALA A 110 52.30 54.23 -14.12
C ALA A 110 51.67 53.01 -14.81
N PRO A 111 51.85 51.78 -14.29
CA PRO A 111 51.26 50.58 -14.87
C PRO A 111 49.74 50.54 -14.68
N ASP A 112 49.03 49.98 -15.66
CA ASP A 112 47.58 49.83 -15.62
C ASP A 112 47.14 48.84 -14.52
N PRO A 113 46.35 49.26 -13.51
CA PRO A 113 45.90 48.39 -12.43
C PRO A 113 44.76 47.42 -12.80
N TYR A 114 44.16 47.55 -13.99
CA TYR A 114 43.00 46.77 -14.41
C TYR A 114 43.24 45.25 -14.47
N PRO A 115 44.35 44.71 -15.01
CA PRO A 115 44.56 43.26 -15.11
C PRO A 115 44.65 42.56 -13.75
N PHE A 116 45.23 43.22 -12.73
CA PHE A 116 45.33 42.66 -11.39
C PHE A 116 43.98 42.70 -10.66
N LEU A 117 43.19 43.77 -10.85
CA LEU A 117 41.80 43.86 -10.36
C LEU A 117 40.93 42.76 -10.95
N SER A 118 41.09 42.48 -12.24
CA SER A 118 40.33 41.45 -12.95
C SER A 118 40.60 40.05 -12.39
N LEU A 119 41.86 39.70 -12.12
CA LEU A 119 42.23 38.39 -11.59
C LEU A 119 41.77 38.19 -10.12
N ILE A 120 41.78 39.24 -9.32
CA ILE A 120 41.21 39.21 -7.95
C ILE A 120 39.69 39.01 -8.02
N ALA A 121 39.01 39.75 -8.89
CA ALA A 121 37.57 39.59 -9.10
C ALA A 121 37.20 38.16 -9.52
N GLU A 122 38.00 37.54 -10.40
CA GLU A 122 37.79 36.15 -10.83
C GLU A 122 37.98 35.16 -9.68
N LYS A 123 39.04 35.33 -8.87
CA LYS A 123 39.30 34.46 -7.71
C LYS A 123 38.26 34.59 -6.61
N ASP A 124 37.78 35.81 -6.35
CA ASP A 124 36.71 36.05 -5.38
C ASP A 124 35.39 35.43 -5.84
N SER A 125 35.08 35.52 -7.14
CA SER A 125 33.92 34.81 -7.71
C SER A 125 34.03 33.30 -7.50
N LYS A 126 35.18 32.72 -7.83
CA LYS A 126 35.42 31.28 -7.68
C LYS A 126 35.40 30.82 -6.22
N MET A 127 35.92 31.65 -5.30
CA MET A 127 35.84 31.37 -3.86
C MET A 127 34.39 31.37 -3.40
N SER A 128 33.58 32.35 -3.84
CA SER A 128 32.15 32.41 -3.52
C SER A 128 31.37 31.21 -4.04
N GLU A 129 31.67 30.76 -5.27
CA GLU A 129 31.08 29.56 -5.86
C GLU A 129 31.41 28.33 -5.01
N LEU A 130 32.68 28.09 -4.70
CA LEU A 130 33.12 26.97 -3.87
C LEU A 130 32.54 27.01 -2.45
N GLU A 131 32.41 28.20 -1.85
CA GLU A 131 31.74 28.35 -0.56
C GLU A 131 30.26 27.99 -0.62
N SER A 132 29.58 28.36 -1.71
CA SER A 132 28.16 28.02 -1.90
C SER A 132 27.97 26.51 -2.10
N GLU A 133 28.81 25.87 -2.92
CA GLU A 133 28.81 24.41 -3.11
C GLU A 133 29.10 23.68 -1.79
N ASN A 134 30.06 24.17 -1.00
CA ASN A 134 30.38 23.59 0.30
C ASN A 134 29.20 23.69 1.29
N ARG A 135 28.46 24.81 1.26
CA ARG A 135 27.23 24.97 2.05
C ARG A 135 26.14 24.01 1.58
N MET A 136 25.93 23.86 0.27
CA MET A 136 24.96 22.91 -0.27
C MET A 136 25.31 21.46 0.13
N MET A 137 26.56 21.03 -0.07
CA MET A 137 27.00 19.69 0.34
C MET A 137 26.85 19.44 1.84
N LYS A 138 27.03 20.46 2.69
CA LYS A 138 26.77 20.33 4.14
C LYS A 138 25.30 20.11 4.45
N VAL A 139 24.40 20.82 3.76
CA VAL A 139 22.95 20.63 3.91
C VAL A 139 22.55 19.22 3.46
N GLU A 140 23.00 18.79 2.28
CA GLU A 140 22.74 17.43 1.77
C GLU A 140 23.26 16.36 2.74
N LEU A 141 24.46 16.53 3.30
CA LEU A 141 25.00 15.61 4.30
C LEU A 141 24.17 15.54 5.58
N ASP A 142 23.64 16.68 6.04
CA ASP A 142 22.77 16.71 7.21
C ASP A 142 21.39 16.12 6.91
N GLU A 143 20.84 16.33 5.72
CA GLU A 143 19.63 15.65 5.24
C GLU A 143 19.83 14.12 5.22
N PHE A 144 20.90 13.63 4.60
CA PHE A 144 21.23 12.20 4.61
C PHE A 144 21.43 11.64 6.01
N ARG A 145 21.99 12.42 6.95
CA ARG A 145 22.10 12.01 8.36
C ARG A 145 20.73 11.88 9.02
N THR A 146 19.82 12.83 8.79
CA THR A 146 18.45 12.76 9.33
C THR A 146 17.67 11.60 8.73
N GLU A 147 17.77 11.36 7.42
CA GLU A 147 17.17 10.22 6.76
C GLU A 147 17.73 8.89 7.29
N SER A 148 19.05 8.80 7.49
CA SER A 148 19.67 7.61 8.09
C SER A 148 19.17 7.35 9.51
N ALA A 149 19.01 8.41 10.32
CA ALA A 149 18.44 8.29 11.66
C ALA A 149 16.97 7.85 11.62
N HIS A 150 16.17 8.40 10.69
CA HIS A 150 14.78 8.00 10.49
C HIS A 150 14.66 6.54 10.03
N LEU A 151 15.48 6.11 9.07
CA LEU A 151 15.55 4.71 8.60
C LEU A 151 15.93 3.76 9.74
N LYS A 152 16.88 4.13 10.61
CA LYS A 152 17.21 3.33 11.80
C LYS A 152 16.04 3.22 12.78
N ASN A 153 15.28 4.29 12.97
CA ASN A 153 14.07 4.27 13.80
C ASN A 153 13.01 3.35 13.18
N GLN A 154 12.75 3.48 11.88
CA GLN A 154 11.83 2.60 11.15
C GLN A 154 12.26 1.12 11.24
N GLN A 155 13.55 0.81 11.08
CA GLN A 155 14.06 -0.56 11.27
C GLN A 155 13.79 -1.09 12.69
N ALA A 156 13.91 -0.24 13.72
CA ALA A 156 13.58 -0.64 15.09
C ALA A 156 12.08 -0.88 15.32
N ILE A 157 11.21 -0.16 14.61
CA ILE A 157 9.76 -0.38 14.62
C ILE A 157 9.43 -1.69 13.90
N VAL A 158 10.00 -1.92 12.71
CA VAL A 158 9.80 -3.15 11.93
C VAL A 158 10.21 -4.38 12.76
N ARG A 159 11.38 -4.37 13.41
CA ARG A 159 11.78 -5.47 14.31
C ARG A 159 10.78 -5.73 15.44
N ARG A 160 10.26 -4.68 16.07
CA ARG A 160 9.23 -4.83 17.13
C ARG A 160 7.92 -5.41 16.58
N LEU A 161 7.54 -5.04 15.36
CA LEU A 161 6.35 -5.59 14.71
C LEU A 161 6.56 -7.05 14.31
N GLU A 162 7.73 -7.41 13.78
CA GLU A 162 8.12 -8.80 13.47
C GLU A 162 8.13 -9.67 14.73
N GLU A 163 8.73 -9.20 15.84
CA GLU A 163 8.71 -9.88 17.14
C GLU A 163 7.28 -10.08 17.66
N ARG A 164 6.42 -9.05 17.53
CA ARG A 164 5.01 -9.15 17.92
C ARG A 164 4.25 -10.15 17.04
N ASN A 165 4.53 -10.19 15.74
CA ASN A 165 3.90 -11.13 14.83
C ASN A 165 4.32 -12.57 15.14
N GLN A 166 5.62 -12.82 15.31
CA GLN A 166 6.14 -14.13 15.75
C GLN A 166 5.57 -14.56 17.12
N GLN A 167 5.32 -13.62 18.03
CA GLN A 167 4.67 -13.93 19.31
C GLN A 167 3.19 -14.33 19.12
N LEU A 168 2.46 -13.64 18.25
CA LEU A 168 1.07 -13.96 17.92
C LEU A 168 0.96 -15.31 17.19
N GLU A 169 1.87 -15.57 16.25
CA GLU A 169 1.97 -16.87 15.55
C GLU A 169 2.20 -18.01 16.56
N ARG A 170 3.19 -17.87 17.46
CA ARG A 170 3.43 -18.87 18.52
C ARG A 170 2.21 -19.06 19.43
N GLN A 171 1.53 -17.99 19.83
CA GLN A 171 0.30 -18.10 20.63
C GLN A 171 -0.84 -18.80 19.88
N MET A 172 -0.96 -18.59 18.57
CA MET A 172 -1.93 -19.28 17.74
C MET A 172 -1.58 -20.76 17.56
N GLU A 173 -0.31 -21.08 17.33
CA GLU A 173 0.19 -22.46 17.26
C GLU A 173 -0.05 -23.21 18.58
N GLU A 174 0.22 -22.59 19.73
CA GLU A 174 -0.05 -23.15 21.05
C GLU A 174 -1.55 -23.41 21.26
N LYS A 175 -2.41 -22.44 20.92
CA LYS A 175 -3.88 -22.62 21.00
C LYS A 175 -4.38 -23.72 20.08
N VAL A 176 -3.87 -23.79 18.85
CA VAL A 176 -4.24 -24.85 17.90
C VAL A 176 -3.80 -26.21 18.45
N LYS A 177 -2.58 -26.31 18.99
CA LYS A 177 -2.07 -27.53 19.61
C LYS A 177 -2.93 -27.95 20.81
N GLU A 178 -3.30 -27.01 21.67
CA GLU A 178 -4.19 -27.27 22.82
C GLU A 178 -5.56 -27.78 22.37
N ILE A 179 -6.17 -27.15 21.36
CA ILE A 179 -7.47 -27.58 20.80
C ILE A 179 -7.36 -28.99 20.20
N VAL A 180 -6.29 -29.27 19.45
CA VAL A 180 -6.04 -30.60 18.86
C VAL A 180 -5.85 -31.64 19.97
N ASP A 181 -5.07 -31.34 21.00
CA ASP A 181 -4.85 -32.25 22.13
C ASP A 181 -6.17 -32.53 22.88
N ILE A 182 -7.00 -31.51 23.12
CA ILE A 182 -8.32 -31.68 23.73
C ILE A 182 -9.21 -32.55 22.83
N LYS A 183 -9.25 -32.30 21.53
CA LYS A 183 -10.09 -33.06 20.60
C LYS A 183 -9.62 -34.51 20.48
N GLN A 184 -8.31 -34.75 20.50
CA GLN A 184 -7.73 -36.08 20.50
C GLN A 184 -8.07 -36.84 21.78
N ARG A 185 -8.01 -36.19 22.96
CA ARG A 185 -8.46 -36.79 24.22
C ARG A 185 -9.96 -37.11 24.18
N ASN A 186 -10.80 -36.18 23.73
CA ASN A 186 -12.24 -36.41 23.64
C ASN A 186 -12.59 -37.57 22.70
N LEU A 187 -11.94 -37.65 21.53
CA LEU A 187 -12.12 -38.78 20.61
C LEU A 187 -11.63 -40.11 21.21
N ALA A 188 -10.51 -40.09 21.95
CA ALA A 188 -10.03 -41.28 22.65
C ALA A 188 -11.01 -41.73 23.74
N GLU A 189 -11.58 -40.79 24.52
CA GLU A 189 -12.60 -41.08 25.52
C GLU A 189 -13.91 -41.61 24.91
N GLU A 190 -14.37 -41.04 23.80
CA GLU A 190 -15.56 -41.51 23.08
C GLU A 190 -15.35 -42.90 22.48
N ASN A 191 -14.20 -43.15 21.85
CA ASN A 191 -13.81 -44.47 21.37
C ASN A 191 -13.71 -45.47 22.52
N GLN A 192 -13.17 -45.08 23.68
CA GLN A 192 -13.11 -45.96 24.84
C GLN A 192 -14.52 -46.30 25.35
N LYS A 193 -15.41 -45.31 25.50
CA LYS A 193 -16.80 -45.52 25.92
C LYS A 193 -17.57 -46.43 24.96
N THR A 194 -17.42 -46.22 23.65
CA THR A 194 -18.06 -47.07 22.64
C THR A 194 -17.53 -48.50 22.70
N MET A 195 -16.21 -48.69 22.86
CA MET A 195 -15.61 -50.01 23.06
C MET A 195 -16.13 -50.70 24.33
N ASP A 196 -16.31 -49.98 25.43
CA ASP A 196 -16.82 -50.55 26.68
C ASP A 196 -18.30 -50.95 26.56
N VAL A 197 -19.13 -50.15 25.87
CA VAL A 197 -20.52 -50.51 25.55
C VAL A 197 -20.59 -51.75 24.66
N LEU A 198 -19.71 -51.84 23.65
CA LEU A 198 -19.64 -53.02 22.77
C LEU A 198 -19.22 -54.27 23.53
N LYS A 199 -18.22 -54.17 24.42
CA LYS A 199 -17.81 -55.28 25.29
C LYS A 199 -18.92 -55.73 26.25
N GLU A 200 -19.63 -54.78 26.84
CA GLU A 200 -20.76 -55.09 27.73
C GLU A 200 -21.89 -55.79 26.95
N ARG A 201 -22.19 -55.32 25.74
CA ARG A 201 -23.15 -55.97 24.84
C ARG A 201 -22.70 -57.37 24.43
N GLU A 202 -21.42 -57.53 24.10
CA GLU A 202 -20.84 -58.84 23.77
C GLU A 202 -20.97 -59.80 24.94
N ARG A 203 -20.66 -59.35 26.17
CA ARG A 203 -20.84 -60.15 27.38
C ARG A 203 -22.30 -60.55 27.59
N MET A 204 -23.25 -59.62 27.47
CA MET A 204 -24.68 -59.94 27.59
C MET A 204 -25.14 -60.95 26.54
N LEU A 205 -24.65 -60.84 25.29
CA LEU A 205 -24.98 -61.80 24.23
C LEU A 205 -24.34 -63.17 24.51
N GLN A 206 -23.12 -63.21 25.05
CA GLN A 206 -22.47 -64.45 25.48
C GLN A 206 -23.26 -65.12 26.62
N ASP A 207 -23.73 -64.35 27.60
CA ASP A 207 -24.53 -64.87 28.71
C ASP A 207 -25.89 -65.42 28.21
N GLN A 208 -26.56 -64.72 27.29
CA GLN A 208 -27.80 -65.19 26.66
C GLN A 208 -27.57 -66.46 25.83
N LEU A 209 -26.46 -66.52 25.08
CA LEU A 209 -26.08 -67.72 24.34
C LEU A 209 -25.86 -68.89 25.30
N HIS A 210 -25.12 -68.67 26.39
CA HIS A 210 -24.85 -69.70 27.38
C HIS A 210 -26.14 -70.21 28.04
N GLN A 211 -27.05 -69.31 28.40
CA GLN A 211 -28.36 -69.66 28.96
C GLN A 211 -29.21 -70.46 27.95
N ALA A 212 -29.20 -70.07 26.67
CA ALA A 212 -29.89 -70.80 25.62
C ALA A 212 -29.27 -72.20 25.42
N GLU A 213 -27.95 -72.32 25.39
CA GLU A 213 -27.22 -73.60 25.30
C GLU A 213 -27.52 -74.50 26.50
N GLU A 214 -27.56 -73.95 27.71
CA GLU A 214 -27.94 -74.68 28.92
C GLU A 214 -29.40 -75.15 28.85
N SER A 215 -30.32 -74.29 28.39
CA SER A 215 -31.73 -74.67 28.19
C SER A 215 -31.91 -75.78 27.14
N VAL A 216 -31.13 -75.74 26.05
CA VAL A 216 -31.13 -76.80 25.04
C VAL A 216 -30.55 -78.09 25.62
N SER A 217 -29.49 -77.99 26.43
CA SER A 217 -28.89 -79.13 27.13
C SER A 217 -29.87 -79.78 28.11
N THR A 218 -30.59 -78.99 28.90
CA THR A 218 -31.62 -79.51 29.83
C THR A 218 -32.80 -80.12 29.07
N MET A 219 -33.27 -79.48 28.01
CA MET A 219 -34.33 -80.04 27.13
C MET A 219 -33.88 -81.34 26.46
N ARG A 220 -32.62 -81.44 26.01
CA ARG A 220 -32.06 -82.70 25.48
C ARG A 220 -32.04 -83.80 26.54
N LYS A 221 -31.59 -83.51 27.76
CA LYS A 221 -31.59 -84.48 28.88
C LYS A 221 -33.02 -84.92 29.24
N LEU A 222 -33.97 -83.98 29.30
CA LEU A 222 -35.39 -84.29 29.55
C LEU A 222 -35.98 -85.14 28.42
N HIS A 223 -35.63 -84.83 27.16
CA HIS A 223 -36.07 -85.62 26.02
C HIS A 223 -35.50 -87.03 26.05
N GLU A 224 -34.21 -87.18 26.33
CA GLU A 224 -33.55 -88.49 26.48
C GLU A 224 -34.18 -89.30 27.63
N PHE A 225 -34.49 -88.66 28.75
CA PHE A 225 -35.19 -89.27 29.88
C PHE A 225 -36.64 -89.67 29.54
N ALA A 226 -37.39 -88.82 28.85
CA ALA A 226 -38.74 -89.15 28.40
C ALA A 226 -38.73 -90.30 27.37
N GLN A 227 -37.73 -90.31 26.48
CA GLN A 227 -37.54 -91.37 25.50
C GLN A 227 -37.17 -92.70 26.17
N SER A 228 -36.32 -92.69 27.20
CA SER A 228 -36.01 -93.90 27.97
C SER A 228 -37.25 -94.42 28.71
N GLN A 229 -38.04 -93.56 29.35
CA GLN A 229 -39.30 -93.97 29.98
C GLN A 229 -40.30 -94.57 28.99
N LEU A 230 -40.44 -93.99 27.79
CA LEU A 230 -41.28 -94.56 26.75
C LEU A 230 -40.77 -95.93 26.28
N PHE A 231 -39.46 -96.12 26.24
CA PHE A 231 -38.86 -97.41 25.91
C PHE A 231 -39.14 -98.45 27.01
N ASP A 232 -39.02 -98.06 28.28
CA ASP A 232 -39.33 -98.92 29.44
C ASP A 232 -40.82 -99.30 29.49
N LEU A 233 -41.73 -98.33 29.30
CA LEU A 233 -43.17 -98.58 29.23
C LEU A 233 -43.55 -99.48 28.05
N ARG A 234 -42.90 -99.29 26.89
CA ARG A 234 -43.08 -100.17 25.74
C ARG A 234 -42.59 -101.58 26.03
N ALA A 235 -41.42 -101.72 26.67
CA ALA A 235 -40.90 -103.02 27.09
C ALA A 235 -41.85 -103.71 28.08
N GLN A 236 -42.36 -102.99 29.09
CA GLN A 236 -43.36 -103.50 30.03
C GLN A 236 -44.66 -103.88 29.33
N SER A 237 -45.16 -103.07 28.40
CA SER A 237 -46.38 -103.38 27.64
C SER A 237 -46.19 -104.61 26.74
N ASP A 238 -45.02 -104.75 26.09
CA ASP A 238 -44.68 -105.92 25.29
C ASP A 238 -44.53 -107.18 26.18
N GLU A 239 -43.97 -107.04 27.39
CA GLU A 239 -43.90 -108.10 28.41
C GLU A 239 -45.28 -108.50 28.92
N GLU A 240 -46.14 -107.54 29.29
CA GLU A 240 -47.53 -107.80 29.67
C GLU A 240 -48.32 -108.44 28.53
N ARG A 241 -48.11 -108.00 27.29
CA ARG A 241 -48.75 -108.59 26.12
C ARG A 241 -48.28 -110.03 25.90
N ALA A 242 -46.99 -110.31 26.08
CA ALA A 242 -46.44 -111.67 26.02
C ALA A 242 -46.99 -112.54 27.17
N ALA A 243 -47.07 -112.01 28.40
CA ALA A 243 -47.65 -112.69 29.54
C ALA A 243 -49.13 -113.02 29.33
N LYS A 244 -49.94 -112.04 28.90
CA LYS A 244 -51.35 -112.26 28.53
C LYS A 244 -51.51 -113.24 27.39
N GLN A 245 -50.63 -113.21 26.39
CA GLN A 245 -50.67 -114.21 25.31
C GLN A 245 -50.36 -115.62 25.86
N SER A 246 -49.42 -115.75 26.80
CA SER A 246 -49.14 -117.02 27.46
C SER A 246 -50.30 -117.51 28.33
N GLU A 247 -50.98 -116.60 29.03
CA GLU A 247 -52.20 -116.88 29.80
C GLU A 247 -53.34 -117.30 28.88
N ILE A 248 -53.55 -116.61 27.76
CA ILE A 248 -54.53 -117.00 26.73
C ILE A 248 -54.20 -118.40 26.19
N ASN A 249 -52.94 -118.70 25.90
CA ASN A 249 -52.55 -120.03 25.44
C ASN A 249 -52.84 -121.10 26.50
N LEU A 250 -52.57 -120.82 27.78
CA LEU A 250 -52.87 -121.74 28.88
C LEU A 250 -54.38 -121.91 29.08
N LEU A 251 -55.16 -120.83 29.00
CA LEU A 251 -56.62 -120.89 29.02
C LEU A 251 -57.18 -121.60 27.79
N MET A 252 -56.57 -121.46 26.61
CA MET A 252 -56.92 -122.24 25.42
C MET A 252 -56.64 -123.72 25.66
N ASP A 253 -55.49 -124.08 26.24
CA ASP A 253 -55.16 -125.46 26.60
C ASP A 253 -56.16 -126.02 27.65
N GLU A 254 -56.52 -125.22 28.66
CA GLU A 254 -57.53 -125.58 29.66
C GLU A 254 -58.92 -125.70 29.05
N VAL A 255 -59.30 -124.82 28.12
CA VAL A 255 -60.56 -124.89 27.37
C VAL A 255 -60.56 -126.12 26.47
N ASP A 256 -59.46 -126.46 25.80
CA ASP A 256 -59.35 -127.66 24.96
C ASP A 256 -59.43 -128.93 25.83
N GLN A 257 -58.77 -128.95 27.00
CA GLN A 257 -58.92 -130.03 27.98
C GLN A 257 -60.34 -130.11 28.53
N ALA A 258 -60.95 -128.98 28.86
CA ALA A 258 -62.32 -128.89 29.35
C ALA A 258 -63.31 -129.30 28.26
N GLN A 259 -63.12 -128.92 27.00
CA GLN A 259 -63.91 -129.36 25.85
C GLN A 259 -63.74 -130.86 25.62
N THR A 260 -62.52 -131.40 25.73
CA THR A 260 -62.28 -132.84 25.67
C THR A 260 -63.03 -133.57 26.79
N ARG A 261 -62.97 -133.01 28.02
CA ARG A 261 -63.72 -133.51 29.18
C ARG A 261 -65.22 -133.32 29.04
N LEU A 262 -65.68 -132.23 28.41
CA LEU A 262 -67.09 -131.93 28.17
C LEU A 262 -67.63 -132.86 27.10
N LEU A 263 -66.89 -133.18 26.04
CA LEU A 263 -67.22 -134.23 25.08
C LEU A 263 -67.27 -135.62 25.73
N PHE A 264 -66.38 -135.89 26.69
CA PHE A 264 -66.44 -137.10 27.50
C PHE A 264 -67.68 -137.12 28.41
N LEU A 265 -67.94 -136.02 29.11
CA LEU A 265 -69.11 -135.84 29.97
C LEU A 265 -70.41 -135.69 29.18
N GLU A 266 -70.41 -135.30 27.90
CA GLU A 266 -71.58 -135.26 27.02
C GLU A 266 -71.90 -136.66 26.50
N ARG A 267 -70.90 -137.50 26.28
CA ARG A 267 -71.12 -138.94 26.14
C ARG A 267 -71.67 -139.55 27.42
N GLU A 268 -71.11 -139.18 28.57
CA GLU A 268 -71.58 -139.66 29.88
C GLU A 268 -72.95 -139.07 30.25
N LYS A 269 -73.25 -137.84 29.87
CA LYS A 269 -74.55 -137.16 29.97
C LYS A 269 -75.53 -137.70 28.93
N GLY A 270 -75.10 -138.18 27.77
CA GLY A 270 -75.95 -138.99 26.89
C GLY A 270 -76.39 -140.29 27.57
N ILE A 271 -75.53 -140.85 28.43
CA ILE A 271 -75.82 -142.04 29.25
C ILE A 271 -76.64 -141.66 30.51
N LEU A 272 -76.39 -140.50 31.12
CA LEU A 272 -77.03 -140.04 32.36
C LEU A 272 -78.30 -139.18 32.13
N GLN A 273 -78.53 -138.59 30.94
CA GLN A 273 -79.81 -137.97 30.54
C GLN A 273 -80.87 -139.03 30.22
N SER A 274 -80.46 -140.28 29.96
CA SER A 274 -81.40 -141.42 30.04
C SER A 274 -81.76 -141.79 31.48
N GLN A 275 -81.06 -141.25 32.48
CA GLN A 275 -81.22 -141.56 33.90
C GLN A 275 -81.65 -140.37 34.76
N LEU A 276 -81.68 -139.16 34.21
CA LEU A 276 -81.96 -137.91 34.93
C LEU A 276 -83.03 -137.07 34.21
N GLU A 277 -84.00 -137.72 33.58
CA GLU A 277 -85.32 -137.16 33.26
C GLU A 277 -86.25 -137.31 34.49
N THR A 278 -85.69 -137.08 35.69
CA THR A 278 -86.40 -136.92 36.96
C THR A 278 -85.72 -135.83 37.80
N SER A 279 -86.48 -134.75 38.08
CA SER A 279 -86.20 -133.69 39.06
C SER A 279 -85.37 -132.44 38.65
N ASN A 280 -86.07 -131.49 38.02
CA ASN A 280 -86.40 -130.13 38.49
C ASN A 280 -85.33 -129.16 39.07
N GLU A 281 -85.19 -128.00 38.38
CA GLU A 281 -85.28 -126.56 38.79
C GLU A 281 -84.91 -126.14 40.24
N GLU A 282 -84.37 -124.95 40.61
CA GLU A 282 -84.43 -123.57 40.09
C GLU A 282 -83.58 -122.58 40.96
N SER A 283 -83.24 -121.41 40.40
CA SER A 283 -83.30 -120.03 41.00
C SER A 283 -82.26 -119.42 41.99
N GLY A 284 -81.77 -118.21 41.60
CA GLY A 284 -81.76 -116.96 42.40
C GLY A 284 -80.45 -116.55 43.14
N HIS A 285 -80.12 -115.30 43.52
CA HIS A 285 -80.57 -113.91 43.26
C HIS A 285 -79.68 -112.91 44.10
N LYS A 286 -79.69 -111.59 43.78
CA LYS A 286 -79.34 -110.36 44.60
C LYS A 286 -77.84 -110.01 44.86
N LYS A 287 -77.31 -108.76 44.98
CA LYS A 287 -77.65 -107.30 44.97
C LYS A 287 -77.13 -106.60 46.27
N GLY A 288 -76.52 -105.41 46.15
CA GLY A 288 -76.35 -104.39 47.22
C GLY A 288 -74.89 -103.95 47.47
N ASP A 289 -74.55 -102.73 47.87
CA ASP A 289 -75.32 -101.50 48.10
C ASP A 289 -74.37 -100.27 48.20
N SER A 290 -74.94 -99.08 48.05
CA SER A 290 -74.31 -97.76 47.88
C SER A 290 -74.13 -97.03 49.23
N LEU A 291 -72.91 -96.57 49.53
CA LEU A 291 -72.60 -95.77 50.74
C LEU A 291 -71.48 -94.71 50.54
N ASP A 292 -71.30 -94.19 49.33
CA ASP A 292 -70.09 -93.40 48.97
C ASP A 292 -70.36 -92.00 48.37
N ALA A 293 -71.62 -91.53 48.36
CA ALA A 293 -71.97 -90.29 47.64
C ALA A 293 -71.58 -88.99 48.38
N ASN A 294 -71.51 -89.01 49.72
CA ASN A 294 -71.30 -87.79 50.50
C ASN A 294 -69.82 -87.41 50.65
N THR A 295 -68.95 -88.43 50.79
CA THR A 295 -67.48 -88.33 50.76
C THR A 295 -66.96 -87.86 49.40
N MET A 296 -67.60 -88.30 48.31
CA MET A 296 -67.28 -87.84 46.95
C MET A 296 -67.56 -86.35 46.74
N LEU A 297 -68.64 -85.82 47.31
CA LEU A 297 -69.03 -84.41 47.14
C LEU A 297 -68.10 -83.45 47.88
N GLU A 298 -67.68 -83.79 49.10
CA GLU A 298 -66.78 -82.97 49.91
C GLU A 298 -65.35 -82.92 49.31
N ASN A 299 -64.86 -84.06 48.81
CA ASN A 299 -63.62 -84.11 48.04
C ASN A 299 -63.72 -83.34 46.72
N SER A 300 -64.89 -83.36 46.06
CA SER A 300 -65.12 -82.59 44.84
C SER A 300 -65.10 -81.08 45.09
N LEU A 301 -65.64 -80.63 46.23
CA LEU A 301 -65.64 -79.21 46.60
C LEU A 301 -64.22 -78.69 46.87
N ASN A 302 -63.44 -79.43 47.67
CA ASN A 302 -62.04 -79.09 47.95
C ASN A 302 -61.16 -79.10 46.68
N ALA A 303 -61.42 -80.01 45.74
CA ALA A 303 -60.75 -80.03 44.44
C ALA A 303 -61.09 -78.77 43.62
N LYS A 304 -62.36 -78.35 43.62
CA LYS A 304 -62.79 -77.11 42.93
C LYS A 304 -62.19 -75.86 43.54
N GLU A 305 -62.09 -75.76 44.87
CA GLU A 305 -61.45 -74.62 45.53
C GLU A 305 -59.95 -74.50 45.21
N LYS A 306 -59.24 -75.64 45.17
CA LYS A 306 -57.84 -75.67 44.71
C LYS A 306 -57.70 -75.19 43.27
N ILE A 307 -58.53 -75.69 42.36
CA ILE A 307 -58.53 -75.27 40.95
C ILE A 307 -58.82 -73.77 40.82
N ILE A 308 -59.74 -73.22 41.61
CA ILE A 308 -60.02 -71.77 41.61
C ILE A 308 -58.80 -70.97 42.09
N SER A 309 -58.08 -71.45 43.10
CA SER A 309 -56.85 -70.77 43.57
C SER A 309 -55.72 -70.83 42.54
N GLU A 310 -55.55 -71.96 41.86
CA GLU A 310 -54.57 -72.14 40.78
C GLU A 310 -54.90 -71.24 39.58
N LEU A 311 -56.16 -71.22 39.13
CA LEU A 311 -56.61 -70.32 38.07
C LEU A 311 -56.45 -68.84 38.43
N ASN A 312 -56.67 -68.45 39.68
CA ASN A 312 -56.45 -67.06 40.12
C ASN A 312 -54.97 -66.69 40.14
N MET A 313 -54.08 -67.62 40.53
CA MET A 313 -52.63 -67.40 40.45
C MET A 313 -52.16 -67.30 39.00
N GLU A 314 -52.68 -68.14 38.10
CA GLU A 314 -52.39 -68.06 36.67
C GLU A 314 -52.91 -66.75 36.06
N LEU A 315 -54.13 -66.33 36.40
CA LEU A 315 -54.68 -65.04 35.98
C LEU A 315 -53.77 -63.88 36.42
N HIS A 316 -53.35 -63.88 37.69
CA HIS A 316 -52.47 -62.84 38.20
C HIS A 316 -51.09 -62.87 37.54
N SER A 317 -50.54 -64.05 37.28
CA SER A 317 -49.28 -64.22 36.54
C SER A 317 -49.38 -63.69 35.10
N ILE A 318 -50.51 -63.95 34.42
CA ILE A 318 -50.73 -63.46 33.05
C ILE A 318 -50.94 -61.95 33.03
N GLU A 319 -51.71 -61.40 33.99
CA GLU A 319 -51.92 -59.96 34.10
C GLU A 319 -50.62 -59.20 34.37
N THR A 320 -49.76 -59.72 35.25
CA THR A 320 -48.45 -59.14 35.54
C THR A 320 -47.50 -59.25 34.34
N ALA A 321 -47.47 -60.39 33.63
CA ALA A 321 -46.70 -60.53 32.41
C ALA A 321 -47.15 -59.55 31.31
N LEU A 322 -48.47 -59.42 31.10
CA LEU A 322 -49.06 -58.48 30.14
C LEU A 322 -48.75 -57.02 30.52
N SER A 323 -48.78 -56.68 31.81
CA SER A 323 -48.40 -55.36 32.30
C SER A 323 -46.94 -55.04 32.00
N ASN A 324 -46.04 -55.98 32.26
CA ASN A 324 -44.61 -55.82 31.99
C ASN A 324 -44.33 -55.68 30.49
N GLU A 325 -44.96 -56.50 29.65
CA GLU A 325 -44.83 -56.41 28.19
C GLU A 325 -45.35 -55.08 27.65
N ARG A 326 -46.48 -54.59 28.18
CA ARG A 326 -47.00 -53.24 27.87
C ARG A 326 -45.99 -52.17 28.25
N GLU A 327 -45.35 -52.25 29.41
CA GLU A 327 -44.36 -51.27 29.85
C GLU A 327 -43.10 -51.28 28.97
N ILE A 328 -42.62 -52.47 28.58
CA ILE A 328 -41.50 -52.64 27.65
C ILE A 328 -41.83 -51.96 26.32
N HIS A 329 -42.99 -52.25 25.72
CA HIS A 329 -43.40 -51.65 24.46
C HIS A 329 -43.61 -50.13 24.57
N LEU A 330 -44.10 -49.63 25.71
CA LEU A 330 -44.23 -48.19 25.95
C LEU A 330 -42.86 -47.52 25.99
N ASN A 331 -41.87 -48.17 26.59
CA ASN A 331 -40.49 -47.69 26.64
C ASN A 331 -39.81 -47.77 25.26
N GLU A 332 -40.05 -48.81 24.47
CA GLU A 332 -39.59 -48.90 23.08
C GLU A 332 -40.22 -47.81 22.21
N LEU A 333 -41.53 -47.57 22.33
CA LEU A 333 -42.22 -46.47 21.65
C LEU A 333 -41.64 -45.11 22.01
N LYS A 334 -41.29 -44.88 23.28
CA LYS A 334 -40.61 -43.64 23.72
C LYS A 334 -39.23 -43.50 23.07
N LYS A 335 -38.42 -44.56 23.04
CA LYS A 335 -37.09 -44.57 22.39
C LYS A 335 -37.20 -44.34 20.88
N LEU A 336 -38.15 -44.98 20.21
CA LEU A 336 -38.38 -44.78 18.77
C LEU A 336 -38.85 -43.35 18.47
N LYS A 337 -39.73 -42.78 19.31
CA LYS A 337 -40.16 -41.38 19.19
C LYS A 337 -39.00 -40.40 19.40
N SER A 338 -38.11 -40.64 20.37
CA SER A 338 -36.95 -39.76 20.57
C SER A 338 -35.98 -39.84 19.38
N LEU A 339 -35.71 -41.04 18.86
CA LEU A 339 -34.85 -41.23 17.70
C LEU A 339 -35.46 -40.57 16.45
N LEU A 340 -36.77 -40.67 16.26
CA LEU A 340 -37.47 -40.01 15.16
C LEU A 340 -37.32 -38.49 15.23
N ASN A 341 -37.50 -37.90 16.42
CA ASN A 341 -37.37 -36.47 16.61
C ASN A 341 -35.93 -35.97 16.41
N GLU A 342 -34.93 -36.76 16.85
CA GLU A 342 -33.52 -36.50 16.58
C GLU A 342 -33.24 -36.50 15.07
N LYS A 343 -33.73 -37.51 14.34
CA LYS A 343 -33.59 -37.58 12.88
C LYS A 343 -34.33 -36.47 12.14
N GLU A 344 -35.49 -36.03 12.62
CA GLU A 344 -36.19 -34.86 12.09
C GLU A 344 -35.38 -33.57 12.31
N SER A 345 -34.73 -33.42 13.48
CA SER A 345 -33.87 -32.29 13.76
C SER A 345 -32.61 -32.27 12.88
N GLU A 346 -31.95 -33.42 12.70
CA GLU A 346 -30.83 -33.60 11.76
C GLU A 346 -31.25 -33.23 10.33
N LEU A 347 -32.40 -33.74 9.87
CA LEU A 347 -32.94 -33.41 8.55
C LEU A 347 -33.23 -31.91 8.38
N GLN A 348 -33.73 -31.24 9.41
CA GLN A 348 -33.94 -29.79 9.38
C GLN A 348 -32.62 -29.03 9.28
N THR A 349 -31.59 -29.43 10.04
CA THR A 349 -30.26 -28.82 9.96
C THR A 349 -29.63 -29.02 8.59
N LEU A 350 -29.69 -30.24 8.03
CA LEU A 350 -29.15 -30.55 6.71
C LEU A 350 -29.89 -29.80 5.60
N LYS A 351 -31.22 -29.62 5.72
CA LYS A 351 -31.99 -28.79 4.79
C LYS A 351 -31.59 -27.32 4.86
N LYS A 352 -31.31 -26.78 6.05
CA LYS A 352 -30.81 -25.40 6.20
C LYS A 352 -29.42 -25.25 5.58
N GLU A 353 -28.50 -26.16 5.88
CA GLU A 353 -27.16 -26.16 5.28
C GLU A 353 -27.23 -26.26 3.75
N LEU A 354 -28.15 -27.06 3.20
CA LEU A 354 -28.36 -27.16 1.75
C LEU A 354 -28.92 -25.86 1.15
N GLN A 355 -29.79 -25.14 1.87
CA GLN A 355 -30.29 -23.82 1.45
C GLN A 355 -29.25 -22.72 1.56
N GLU A 356 -28.34 -22.81 2.53
CA GLU A 356 -27.24 -21.86 2.73
C GLU A 356 -26.09 -22.06 1.74
N ARG A 357 -26.03 -23.22 1.06
CA ARG A 357 -25.02 -23.44 0.03
C ARG A 357 -25.19 -22.43 -1.12
N PRO A 358 -24.08 -21.84 -1.60
CA PRO A 358 -24.10 -20.96 -2.76
C PRO A 358 -24.78 -21.66 -3.94
N THR A 359 -25.78 -20.99 -4.53
CA THR A 359 -26.43 -21.46 -5.74
C THR A 359 -25.42 -21.53 -6.88
N GLU A 360 -25.61 -22.48 -7.79
CA GLU A 360 -24.74 -22.68 -8.95
C GLU A 360 -24.55 -21.38 -9.76
N LYS A 361 -25.62 -20.58 -9.89
CA LYS A 361 -25.58 -19.23 -10.47
C LYS A 361 -24.63 -18.29 -9.73
N LEU A 362 -24.65 -18.24 -8.40
CA LEU A 362 -23.76 -17.39 -7.61
C LEU A 362 -22.29 -17.82 -7.77
N VAL A 363 -22.04 -19.12 -7.83
CA VAL A 363 -20.68 -19.66 -8.07
C VAL A 363 -20.21 -19.33 -9.48
N GLU A 364 -21.07 -19.45 -10.49
CA GLU A 364 -20.78 -19.03 -11.86
C GLU A 364 -20.54 -17.52 -11.95
N ASP A 365 -21.34 -16.69 -11.29
CA ASP A 365 -21.19 -15.25 -11.27
C ASP A 365 -19.88 -14.83 -10.57
N LEU A 366 -19.50 -15.50 -9.48
CA LEU A 366 -18.20 -15.30 -8.82
C LEU A 366 -17.03 -15.72 -9.72
N ARG A 367 -17.14 -16.86 -10.43
CA ARG A 367 -16.12 -17.28 -11.40
C ARG A 367 -15.99 -16.29 -12.56
N LYS A 368 -17.11 -15.78 -13.08
CA LYS A 368 -17.13 -14.74 -14.12
C LYS A 368 -16.51 -13.44 -13.60
N LYS A 369 -16.86 -12.99 -12.40
CA LYS A 369 -16.23 -11.82 -11.74
C LYS A 369 -14.72 -11.97 -11.58
N VAL A 370 -14.24 -13.14 -11.15
CA VAL A 370 -12.80 -13.43 -11.03
C VAL A 370 -12.13 -13.40 -12.41
N LYS A 371 -12.76 -13.96 -13.45
CA LYS A 371 -12.22 -13.96 -14.82
C LYS A 371 -12.14 -12.54 -15.39
N ILE A 372 -13.17 -11.70 -15.18
CA ILE A 372 -13.17 -10.28 -15.55
C ILE A 372 -12.07 -9.51 -14.79
N LEU A 373 -11.93 -9.74 -13.47
CA LEU A 373 -10.89 -9.09 -12.68
C LEU A 373 -9.48 -9.51 -13.08
N GLN A 374 -9.28 -10.79 -13.44
CA GLN A 374 -8.01 -11.26 -14.00
C GLN A 374 -7.71 -10.58 -15.33
N ALA A 375 -8.73 -10.44 -16.18
CA ALA A 375 -8.57 -9.83 -17.49
C ALA A 375 -8.23 -8.33 -17.40
N VAL A 376 -8.90 -7.59 -16.52
CA VAL A 376 -8.66 -6.17 -16.26
C VAL A 376 -7.35 -5.93 -15.50
N GLY A 377 -7.01 -6.80 -14.55
CA GLY A 377 -5.82 -6.65 -13.71
C GLY A 377 -4.51 -7.09 -14.36
N TYR A 378 -4.57 -8.05 -15.29
CA TYR A 378 -3.37 -8.67 -15.86
C TYR A 378 -3.23 -8.52 -17.38
N ASN A 379 -4.19 -7.88 -18.10
CA ASN A 379 -4.14 -7.70 -19.56
C ASN A 379 -3.79 -9.00 -20.34
N SER A 380 -4.17 -10.17 -19.82
CA SER A 380 -3.63 -11.47 -20.26
C SER A 380 -4.70 -12.46 -20.75
N ILE A 381 -5.79 -11.98 -21.35
CA ILE A 381 -6.81 -12.86 -21.92
C ILE A 381 -7.00 -12.56 -23.41
N GLU A 382 -6.89 -13.61 -24.22
CA GLU A 382 -7.19 -13.64 -25.66
C GLU A 382 -8.65 -13.22 -25.88
N ALA A 383 -8.90 -12.35 -26.87
CA ALA A 383 -10.17 -11.66 -27.07
C ALA A 383 -11.40 -12.60 -27.19
N GLU A 384 -11.20 -13.86 -27.57
CA GLU A 384 -12.27 -14.87 -27.71
C GLU A 384 -12.85 -15.33 -26.36
N ASP A 385 -12.06 -15.25 -25.28
CA ASP A 385 -12.45 -15.69 -23.93
C ASP A 385 -13.15 -14.58 -23.12
N TRP A 386 -13.16 -13.35 -23.65
CA TRP A 386 -13.83 -12.18 -23.09
C TRP A 386 -15.33 -12.16 -23.43
N GLU A 387 -15.69 -12.44 -24.68
CA GLU A 387 -17.09 -12.43 -25.14
C GLU A 387 -17.95 -13.51 -24.46
N THR A 388 -17.35 -14.64 -24.09
CA THR A 388 -18.06 -15.72 -23.39
C THR A 388 -18.27 -15.44 -21.89
N ALA A 389 -17.44 -14.60 -21.28
CA ALA A 389 -17.53 -14.26 -19.86
C ALA A 389 -18.61 -13.21 -19.54
N THR A 390 -19.11 -12.49 -20.56
CA THR A 390 -19.91 -11.27 -20.42
C THR A 390 -21.40 -11.41 -20.77
N ILE A 391 -21.88 -12.64 -21.00
CA ILE A 391 -23.27 -12.94 -21.42
C ILE A 391 -24.30 -12.82 -20.26
N GLY A 392 -24.24 -11.77 -19.44
CA GLY A 392 -25.22 -11.52 -18.37
C GLY A 392 -25.50 -10.04 -18.19
N GLU A 393 -26.77 -9.63 -18.17
CA GLU A 393 -27.19 -8.21 -18.18
C GLU A 393 -26.55 -7.37 -17.05
N GLU A 394 -26.44 -7.91 -15.83
CA GLU A 394 -25.80 -7.20 -14.70
C GLU A 394 -24.27 -7.14 -14.80
N LEU A 395 -23.66 -8.16 -15.40
CA LEU A 395 -22.20 -8.21 -15.61
C LEU A 395 -21.78 -7.31 -16.77
N SER A 396 -22.62 -7.21 -17.81
CA SER A 396 -22.46 -6.28 -18.93
C SER A 396 -22.50 -4.81 -18.48
N GLN A 397 -23.29 -4.48 -17.45
CA GLN A 397 -23.31 -3.14 -16.87
C GLN A 397 -22.02 -2.79 -16.11
N MET A 398 -21.48 -3.73 -15.32
CA MET A 398 -20.19 -3.56 -14.64
C MET A 398 -19.03 -3.46 -15.64
N GLU A 399 -19.06 -4.27 -16.69
CA GLU A 399 -18.11 -4.26 -17.80
C GLU A 399 -18.11 -2.93 -18.54
N SER A 400 -19.30 -2.43 -18.91
CA SER A 400 -19.47 -1.11 -19.52
C SER A 400 -18.83 0.00 -18.68
N LEU A 401 -19.04 -0.03 -17.36
CA LEU A 401 -18.44 0.95 -16.44
C LEU A 401 -16.91 0.83 -16.35
N LEU A 402 -16.37 -0.39 -16.39
CA LEU A 402 -14.92 -0.61 -16.36
C LEU A 402 -14.26 -0.21 -17.68
N LEU A 403 -14.87 -0.52 -18.83
CA LEU A 403 -14.41 -0.08 -20.14
C LEU A 403 -14.48 1.44 -20.30
N ASP A 404 -15.55 2.07 -19.82
CA ASP A 404 -15.70 3.54 -19.86
C ASP A 404 -14.65 4.22 -18.97
N LYS A 405 -14.37 3.66 -17.78
CA LYS A 405 -13.31 4.15 -16.89
C LYS A 405 -11.92 3.94 -17.50
N ASN A 406 -11.67 2.82 -18.16
CA ASN A 406 -10.40 2.54 -18.83
C ASN A 406 -10.19 3.51 -20.02
N ARG A 407 -11.19 3.67 -20.88
CA ARG A 407 -11.19 4.66 -21.97
C ARG A 407 -10.97 6.08 -21.46
N LYS A 408 -11.58 6.44 -20.32
CA LYS A 408 -11.37 7.74 -19.68
C LYS A 408 -9.94 7.91 -19.18
N MET A 409 -9.37 6.89 -18.55
CA MET A 409 -7.95 6.93 -18.13
C MET A 409 -7.00 6.98 -19.32
N GLU A 410 -7.27 6.26 -20.42
CA GLU A 410 -6.52 6.36 -21.67
C GLU A 410 -6.63 7.76 -22.29
N HIS A 411 -7.82 8.37 -22.25
CA HIS A 411 -8.02 9.74 -22.71
C HIS A 411 -7.27 10.75 -21.83
N GLU A 412 -7.30 10.60 -20.50
CA GLU A 412 -6.53 11.45 -19.59
C GLU A 412 -5.02 11.27 -19.81
N LEU A 413 -4.54 10.04 -19.99
CA LEU A 413 -3.13 9.75 -20.32
C LEU A 413 -2.70 10.37 -21.65
N THR A 414 -3.54 10.28 -22.69
CA THR A 414 -3.23 10.91 -23.98
C THR A 414 -3.24 12.44 -23.87
N GLN A 415 -4.18 13.03 -23.13
CA GLN A 415 -4.16 14.47 -22.84
C GLN A 415 -2.90 14.90 -22.08
N PHE A 416 -2.48 14.15 -21.06
CA PHE A 416 -1.25 14.44 -20.32
C PHE A 416 -0.02 14.30 -21.22
N LYS A 417 0.04 13.28 -22.08
CA LYS A 417 1.13 13.14 -23.07
C LYS A 417 1.20 14.32 -24.03
N VAL A 418 0.06 14.80 -24.53
CA VAL A 418 0.01 15.99 -25.40
C VAL A 418 0.48 17.23 -24.64
N LYS A 419 -0.01 17.46 -23.41
CA LYS A 419 0.45 18.58 -22.57
C LYS A 419 1.95 18.54 -22.29
N THR A 420 2.50 17.35 -22.02
CA THR A 420 3.94 17.17 -21.84
C THR A 420 4.71 17.49 -23.12
N ALA A 421 4.21 17.06 -24.28
CA ALA A 421 4.82 17.39 -25.57
C ALA A 421 4.78 18.91 -25.85
N GLU A 422 3.66 19.57 -25.58
CA GLU A 422 3.51 21.04 -25.71
C GLU A 422 4.43 21.80 -24.74
N GLN A 423 4.55 21.36 -23.48
CA GLN A 423 5.48 21.96 -22.53
C GLN A 423 6.94 21.74 -22.96
N SER A 424 7.26 20.56 -23.48
CA SER A 424 8.61 20.27 -23.99
C SER A 424 8.98 21.13 -25.20
N SER A 425 8.03 21.37 -26.13
CA SER A 425 8.28 22.24 -27.28
C SER A 425 8.36 23.72 -26.87
N PHE A 426 7.59 24.15 -25.87
CA PHE A 426 7.73 25.50 -25.31
C PHE A 426 9.08 25.69 -24.63
N LEU A 427 9.56 24.69 -23.90
CA LEU A 427 10.88 24.70 -23.27
C LEU A 427 11.99 24.76 -24.33
N GLU A 428 11.92 23.92 -25.36
CA GLU A 428 12.89 23.94 -26.47
C GLU A 428 12.90 25.29 -27.21
N ALA A 429 11.73 25.88 -27.48
CA ALA A 429 11.63 27.21 -28.08
C ALA A 429 12.23 28.30 -27.16
N GLY A 430 12.01 28.19 -25.85
CA GLY A 430 12.63 29.06 -24.85
C GLY A 430 14.16 28.93 -24.79
N GLU A 431 14.68 27.72 -24.90
CA GLU A 431 16.12 27.46 -24.97
C GLU A 431 16.74 28.01 -26.25
N ILE A 432 16.08 27.85 -27.40
CA ILE A 432 16.52 28.44 -28.67
C ILE A 432 16.59 29.95 -28.55
N LYS A 433 15.55 30.59 -28.01
CA LYS A 433 15.53 32.05 -27.82
C LYS A 433 16.61 32.52 -26.84
N THR A 434 16.86 31.76 -25.78
CA THR A 434 17.95 32.05 -24.84
C THR A 434 19.30 31.98 -25.56
N ARG A 435 19.51 30.93 -26.38
CA ARG A 435 20.71 30.76 -27.21
C ARG A 435 20.91 31.93 -28.18
N GLU A 436 19.87 32.33 -28.90
CA GLU A 436 19.91 33.49 -29.82
C GLU A 436 20.25 34.78 -29.08
N LEU A 437 19.64 35.04 -27.92
CA LEU A 437 19.95 36.23 -27.11
C LEU A 437 21.38 36.21 -26.58
N THR A 438 21.88 35.05 -26.14
CA THR A 438 23.30 34.93 -25.75
C THR A 438 24.25 35.12 -26.93
N GLU A 439 23.90 34.67 -28.12
CA GLU A 439 24.70 34.92 -29.33
C GLU A 439 24.70 36.41 -29.69
N GLN A 440 23.54 37.08 -29.66
CA GLN A 440 23.45 38.53 -29.85
C GLN A 440 24.25 39.31 -28.79
N ILE A 441 24.22 38.89 -27.53
CA ILE A 441 25.04 39.49 -26.47
C ILE A 441 26.52 39.31 -26.78
N ASN A 442 26.95 38.12 -27.20
CA ASN A 442 28.35 37.85 -27.58
C ASN A 442 28.77 38.68 -28.80
N GLU A 443 27.90 38.83 -29.80
CA GLU A 443 28.14 39.68 -30.96
C GLU A 443 28.25 41.15 -30.57
N GLN A 444 27.36 41.64 -29.71
CA GLN A 444 27.40 43.00 -29.16
C GLN A 444 28.67 43.22 -28.34
N GLN A 445 29.06 42.28 -27.49
CA GLN A 445 30.32 42.34 -26.74
C GLN A 445 31.53 42.40 -27.66
N LYS A 446 31.57 41.56 -28.71
CA LYS A 446 32.64 41.60 -29.72
C LYS A 446 32.65 42.92 -30.51
N LEU A 447 31.48 43.47 -30.84
CA LEU A 447 31.37 44.76 -31.52
C LEU A 447 31.84 45.89 -30.63
N ILE A 448 31.43 45.90 -29.35
CA ILE A 448 31.89 46.86 -28.35
C ILE A 448 33.40 46.76 -28.23
N GLN A 449 33.96 45.57 -28.08
CA GLN A 449 35.41 45.36 -28.01
C GLN A 449 36.14 45.89 -29.26
N LYS A 450 35.59 45.66 -30.46
CA LYS A 450 36.13 46.24 -31.70
C LYS A 450 36.04 47.77 -31.74
N LEU A 451 34.92 48.33 -31.30
CA LEU A 451 34.73 49.78 -31.22
C LEU A 451 35.67 50.39 -30.18
N GLU A 452 35.89 49.73 -29.05
CA GLU A 452 36.88 50.11 -28.04
C GLU A 452 38.30 50.05 -28.62
N ASP A 453 38.65 48.97 -29.32
CA ASP A 453 39.94 48.84 -30.03
C ASP A 453 40.12 49.91 -31.11
N ASP A 454 39.07 50.25 -31.86
CA ASP A 454 39.11 51.25 -32.92
C ASP A 454 39.11 52.67 -32.35
N ILE A 455 38.46 52.92 -31.20
CA ILE A 455 38.60 54.16 -30.43
C ILE A 455 40.04 54.27 -29.92
N LEU A 456 40.62 53.20 -29.35
CA LEU A 456 42.01 53.18 -28.90
C LEU A 456 42.98 53.47 -30.06
N LYS A 457 42.74 52.86 -31.23
CA LYS A 457 43.53 53.13 -32.46
C LYS A 457 43.30 54.55 -33.00
N GLY A 458 42.06 55.05 -32.95
CA GLY A 458 41.69 56.40 -33.34
C GLY A 458 42.34 57.47 -32.46
N TYR A 459 42.34 57.28 -31.14
CA TYR A 459 43.05 58.14 -30.19
C TYR A 459 44.56 58.08 -30.40
N SER A 460 45.13 56.90 -30.64
CA SER A 460 46.56 56.77 -30.99
C SER A 460 46.95 57.42 -32.33
N SER A 461 45.97 57.69 -33.21
CA SER A 461 46.16 58.38 -34.48
C SER A 461 45.83 59.88 -34.41
N GLN A 462 45.04 60.32 -33.43
CA GLN A 462 44.62 61.72 -33.24
C GLN A 462 45.61 62.53 -32.38
N ASP A 463 46.59 61.88 -31.74
CA ASP A 463 47.73 62.53 -31.09
C ASP A 463 48.74 63.21 -32.06
N LYS A 464 48.37 63.34 -33.34
CA LYS A 464 48.99 64.28 -34.29
C LYS A 464 47.98 65.12 -35.08
N ARG A 465 46.91 65.64 -34.44
CA ARG A 465 46.27 66.90 -34.89
C ARG A 465 45.34 67.47 -33.82
N GLY A 466 45.78 68.56 -33.19
CA GLY A 466 45.07 69.23 -32.11
C GLY A 466 43.80 69.98 -32.51
N SER A 467 43.00 70.25 -31.47
CA SER A 467 42.25 71.49 -31.23
C SER A 467 41.30 71.96 -32.34
N PHE A 468 40.10 71.37 -32.46
CA PHE A 468 38.92 72.02 -33.07
C PHE A 468 37.67 71.15 -32.84
N LEU A 469 36.99 71.28 -31.70
CA LEU A 469 35.53 71.06 -31.60
C LEU A 469 34.99 71.46 -30.21
N ASP A 470 34.99 72.77 -29.95
CA ASP A 470 34.06 73.38 -29.00
C ASP A 470 33.20 74.30 -29.86
N GLU A 471 31.88 74.04 -29.94
CA GLU A 471 30.82 74.82 -30.60
C GLU A 471 29.83 73.91 -31.33
N TRP A 472 28.84 73.36 -30.61
CA TRP A 472 27.47 73.16 -31.11
C TRP A 472 26.51 72.77 -29.97
N GLU A 473 26.27 73.71 -29.06
CA GLU A 473 24.99 73.77 -28.33
C GLU A 473 24.31 75.10 -28.63
N LEU A 474 22.97 75.05 -28.73
CA LEU A 474 21.98 76.14 -28.82
C LEU A 474 21.50 76.54 -30.22
N SER A 475 20.34 75.97 -30.62
CA SER A 475 19.27 76.77 -31.21
C SER A 475 17.90 76.15 -30.94
N ASN A 476 17.23 76.68 -29.92
CA ASN A 476 15.80 76.58 -29.72
C ASN A 476 15.14 77.81 -30.37
N SER A 477 14.25 77.64 -31.36
CA SER A 477 13.30 78.68 -31.74
C SER A 477 12.00 78.12 -32.33
N SER A 478 10.96 78.09 -31.48
CA SER A 478 9.61 78.62 -31.68
C SER A 478 8.95 78.59 -33.07
N GLY A 479 7.70 78.07 -33.13
CA GLY A 479 6.61 78.74 -33.85
C GLY A 479 5.78 77.94 -34.86
N MET A 480 4.51 77.70 -34.47
CA MET A 480 3.27 77.71 -35.28
C MET A 480 3.07 76.79 -36.52
N ASN A 481 2.00 75.98 -36.42
CA ASN A 481 1.11 75.49 -37.51
C ASN A 481 0.52 76.65 -38.35
N PRO A 482 -0.01 76.48 -39.60
CA PRO A 482 -0.90 75.37 -40.03
C PRO A 482 -0.91 74.90 -41.53
N MET A 483 -1.48 73.70 -41.73
CA MET A 483 -2.36 73.20 -42.83
C MET A 483 -2.21 73.72 -44.29
N GLU A 484 -1.85 72.85 -45.26
CA GLU A 484 -2.71 72.37 -46.39
C GLU A 484 -1.95 71.56 -47.47
N ASN A 485 -2.74 70.67 -48.09
CA ASN A 485 -2.60 69.65 -49.14
C ASN A 485 -1.53 69.68 -50.27
N SER A 486 -1.29 68.45 -50.77
CA SER A 486 -0.92 68.01 -52.14
C SER A 486 0.55 67.70 -52.54
N GLU A 487 0.74 66.40 -52.80
CA GLU A 487 1.50 65.73 -53.89
C GLU A 487 3.03 65.92 -54.10
N GLN A 488 3.71 64.78 -53.90
CA GLN A 488 4.77 64.18 -54.72
C GLN A 488 6.27 64.53 -54.53
N ARG A 489 6.98 63.43 -54.21
CA ARG A 489 8.37 63.02 -54.55
C ARG A 489 9.50 63.33 -53.55
N ARG A 490 10.12 62.20 -53.15
CA ARG A 490 11.53 61.93 -52.78
C ARG A 490 12.12 62.66 -51.57
N GLY A 491 12.46 61.85 -50.57
CA GLY A 491 13.79 61.85 -49.97
C GLY A 491 13.93 62.54 -48.61
N GLY A 492 14.08 61.72 -47.56
CA GLY A 492 14.81 62.06 -46.32
C GLY A 492 14.07 62.91 -45.29
N THR A 493 13.78 62.32 -44.13
CA THR A 493 14.33 62.70 -42.80
C THR A 493 13.57 61.96 -41.69
N SER A 494 14.32 61.33 -40.78
CA SER A 494 13.93 60.24 -39.87
C SER A 494 13.86 60.67 -38.40
N GLU A 495 13.87 61.95 -38.06
CA GLU A 495 14.12 62.38 -36.67
C GLU A 495 12.85 62.73 -35.88
N THR A 496 11.79 63.23 -36.52
CA THR A 496 10.55 63.62 -35.80
C THR A 496 9.70 62.43 -35.36
N ASP A 497 9.71 61.32 -36.11
CA ASP A 497 8.98 60.10 -35.75
C ASP A 497 9.64 59.33 -34.59
N GLN A 498 10.96 59.42 -34.43
CA GLN A 498 11.66 58.77 -33.31
C GLN A 498 11.31 59.43 -31.97
N SER A 499 11.17 60.76 -31.93
CA SER A 499 10.73 61.47 -30.71
C SER A 499 9.28 61.15 -30.31
N SER A 500 8.40 61.02 -31.31
CA SER A 500 7.01 60.58 -31.11
C SER A 500 6.93 59.13 -30.60
N MET A 501 7.70 58.23 -31.21
CA MET A 501 7.77 56.82 -30.81
C MET A 501 8.40 56.64 -29.42
N LEU A 502 9.43 57.41 -29.08
CA LEU A 502 10.02 57.44 -27.73
C LEU A 502 9.02 57.92 -26.68
N LYS A 503 8.19 58.94 -26.97
CA LYS A 503 7.10 59.34 -26.07
C LYS A 503 6.05 58.25 -25.87
N VAL A 504 5.70 57.53 -26.93
CA VAL A 504 4.76 56.40 -26.85
C VAL A 504 5.35 55.24 -26.06
N ILE A 505 6.63 54.91 -26.26
CA ILE A 505 7.34 53.85 -25.54
C ILE A 505 7.50 54.22 -24.05
N CYS A 506 7.83 55.48 -23.73
CA CYS A 506 7.89 55.95 -22.35
C CYS A 506 6.51 55.86 -21.67
N ASN A 507 5.44 56.28 -22.33
CA ASN A 507 4.08 56.17 -21.79
C ASN A 507 3.63 54.71 -21.62
N GLN A 508 4.02 53.81 -22.52
CA GLN A 508 3.74 52.38 -22.38
C GLN A 508 4.54 51.77 -21.22
N ARG A 509 5.84 52.07 -21.12
CA ARG A 509 6.72 51.63 -20.03
C ARG A 509 6.18 52.08 -18.67
N ASP A 510 5.72 53.33 -18.58
CA ASP A 510 5.23 53.87 -17.32
C ASP A 510 3.86 53.24 -16.95
N ARG A 511 3.00 52.94 -17.93
CA ARG A 511 1.78 52.14 -17.71
C ARG A 511 2.09 50.71 -17.25
N PHE A 512 3.11 50.06 -17.82
CA PHE A 512 3.54 48.73 -17.38
C PHE A 512 4.12 48.77 -15.97
N ARG A 513 4.89 49.80 -15.60
CA ARG A 513 5.41 49.98 -14.23
C ARG A 513 4.31 50.25 -13.19
N VAL A 514 3.24 50.95 -13.56
CA VAL A 514 2.08 51.14 -12.68
C VAL A 514 1.35 49.81 -12.48
N ARG A 515 1.08 49.09 -13.57
CA ARG A 515 0.39 47.78 -13.51
C ARG A 515 1.21 46.72 -12.74
N LEU A 516 2.54 46.76 -12.86
CA LEU A 516 3.43 45.87 -12.09
C LEU A 516 3.34 46.17 -10.58
N ARG A 517 3.35 47.45 -10.20
CA ARG A 517 3.18 47.86 -8.79
C ARG A 517 1.81 47.46 -8.24
N GLU A 518 0.74 47.64 -9.01
CA GLU A 518 -0.60 47.19 -8.61
C GLU A 518 -0.65 45.67 -8.41
N THR A 519 -0.01 44.88 -9.29
CA THR A 519 0.06 43.42 -9.12
C THR A 519 0.95 43.00 -7.94
N GLU A 520 1.99 43.76 -7.62
CA GLU A 520 2.84 43.51 -6.46
C GLU A 520 2.15 43.87 -5.15
N GLU A 521 1.35 44.93 -5.11
CA GLU A 521 0.52 45.32 -3.96
C GLU A 521 -0.60 44.30 -3.69
N VAL A 522 -1.27 43.80 -4.74
CA VAL A 522 -2.28 42.73 -4.62
C VAL A 522 -1.67 41.41 -4.15
N ARG A 523 -0.43 41.11 -4.56
CA ARG A 523 0.29 39.91 -4.10
C ARG A 523 0.86 40.06 -2.67
N GLY A 524 1.00 41.29 -2.16
CA GLY A 524 1.44 41.57 -0.80
C GLY A 524 0.32 41.61 0.25
N THR A 525 -0.95 41.59 -0.18
CA THR A 525 -2.14 41.66 0.68
C THR A 525 -2.92 40.34 0.78
N LEU A 526 -2.51 39.31 0.03
CA LEU A 526 -2.86 37.89 0.20
C LEU A 526 -1.78 37.19 1.03
#